data_AF-A0A923CI69-F1
#
_entry.id   AF-A0A923CI69-F1
#
_cell.length_a   1.000
_cell.length_b   1.000
_cell.length_c   1.000
_cell.angle_alpha   90.00
_cell.angle_beta   90.00
_cell.angle_gamma   90.00
#
_symmetry.space_group_name_H-M   'P 1'
#
loop_
_entity.id
_entity.type
_entity.pdbx_description
1 polymer ?
#
loop_
_entity_poly.entity_id
_entity_poly.type
_entity_poly.pdbx_seq_one_letter_code
_entity_poly.pdbx_strand_id
1 'polypeptide(L)'
;MERFNRQRKWNGKQHYKSGLQYRAMKNQNIHNKFQLMTLPYAAGAVTLCAGILVLIGWQFDIEIIKSPISGTVSMKANTAAAFLFAGLALIFLQRSGKAANILVRFCGSVIALIGLMSLAQYLFGWEMKIEDILFREPGGTLGTLHPGLMAPNTALNFLLIGFTFLTITLQKQRGFFLIEFPLVFVLILCVIGFVGYVTKLEELTGPAAYTRMAIHTAVTFIILCIGILFTAYKRQHALVTIEQKIFAGLTAAAALIIYISFLSVSGITALVQASDWVGHTQQVKNQLELVLSHVLEVQSAGRGFIITNNDQYLRSREKAACELPALLHNLRFQTVDNPVQQRSFVPLERLIEKRLAFSDSVISTHRMKGERKARLLIASNEGESLTDSIRILIAQMNTEEDQLLQIRNEFETYQANRNQFVIYLSLAVQVLLLWIIFLLSR
;
A
#
# COMPACT_ATOMS: atom_id res chain seq x y z
N MET A 1 -22.70 -30.48 76.13
CA MET A 1 -22.38 -31.35 74.98
C MET A 1 -22.68 -30.74 73.60
N GLU A 2 -23.75 -29.95 73.41
CA GLU A 2 -24.11 -29.43 72.08
C GLU A 2 -23.10 -28.45 71.43
N ARG A 3 -22.41 -27.61 72.21
CA ARG A 3 -21.38 -26.70 71.67
C ARG A 3 -20.19 -27.45 71.06
N PHE A 4 -19.82 -28.59 71.65
CA PHE A 4 -18.71 -29.41 71.20
C PHE A 4 -19.00 -30.10 69.85
N ASN A 5 -20.25 -30.56 69.65
CA ASN A 5 -20.68 -31.16 68.39
C ASN A 5 -20.83 -30.16 67.24
N ARG A 6 -21.21 -28.89 67.52
CA ARG A 6 -21.23 -27.83 66.50
C ARG A 6 -19.84 -27.47 66.01
N GLN A 7 -18.85 -27.42 66.90
CA GLN A 7 -17.47 -27.07 66.56
C GLN A 7 -16.78 -28.17 65.72
N ARG A 8 -17.04 -29.46 66.00
CA ARG A 8 -16.59 -30.57 65.15
C ARG A 8 -17.21 -30.54 63.74
N LYS A 9 -18.52 -30.27 63.62
CA LYS A 9 -19.19 -30.13 62.31
C LYS A 9 -18.68 -28.92 61.52
N TRP A 10 -18.30 -27.82 62.20
CA TRP A 10 -17.76 -26.62 61.56
C TRP A 10 -16.32 -26.86 61.05
N ASN A 11 -15.46 -27.48 61.87
CA ASN A 11 -14.08 -27.84 61.47
C ASN A 11 -14.06 -28.89 60.34
N GLY A 12 -14.97 -29.87 60.34
CA GLY A 12 -15.10 -30.84 59.25
C GLY A 12 -15.53 -30.21 57.92
N LYS A 13 -16.44 -29.23 57.94
CA LYS A 13 -16.84 -28.47 56.74
C LYS A 13 -15.73 -27.56 56.20
N GLN A 14 -14.90 -26.97 57.07
CA GLN A 14 -13.72 -26.20 56.64
C GLN A 14 -12.62 -27.08 56.03
N HIS A 15 -12.36 -28.26 56.61
CA HIS A 15 -11.40 -29.23 56.02
C HIS A 15 -11.88 -29.78 54.66
N TYR A 16 -13.19 -29.99 54.49
CA TYR A 16 -13.74 -30.42 53.21
C TYR A 16 -13.69 -29.31 52.14
N LYS A 17 -14.03 -28.07 52.49
CA LYS A 17 -13.92 -26.91 51.57
C LYS A 17 -12.47 -26.62 51.15
N SER A 18 -11.52 -26.71 52.07
CA SER A 18 -10.09 -26.53 51.77
C SER A 18 -9.54 -27.67 50.89
N GLY A 19 -10.00 -28.91 51.09
CA GLY A 19 -9.67 -30.04 50.22
C GLY A 19 -10.22 -29.90 48.79
N LEU A 20 -11.43 -29.38 48.63
CA LEU A 20 -12.03 -29.08 47.31
C LEU A 20 -11.32 -27.91 46.61
N GLN A 21 -10.99 -26.83 47.33
CA GLN A 21 -10.21 -25.70 46.79
C GLN A 21 -8.80 -26.13 46.39
N TYR A 22 -8.15 -26.98 47.18
CA TYR A 22 -6.84 -27.54 46.85
C TYR A 22 -6.89 -28.45 45.62
N ARG A 23 -7.92 -29.30 45.48
CA ARG A 23 -8.13 -30.12 44.27
C ARG A 23 -8.46 -29.27 43.05
N ALA A 24 -9.23 -28.20 43.19
CA ALA A 24 -9.52 -27.26 42.11
C ALA A 24 -8.25 -26.52 41.65
N MET A 25 -7.45 -25.97 42.57
CA MET A 25 -6.14 -25.37 42.26
C MET A 25 -5.16 -26.36 41.63
N LYS A 26 -5.11 -27.61 42.13
CA LYS A 26 -4.25 -28.66 41.57
C LYS A 26 -4.68 -29.05 40.16
N ASN A 27 -5.98 -29.20 39.90
CA ASN A 27 -6.51 -29.47 38.56
C ASN A 27 -6.28 -28.30 37.60
N GLN A 28 -6.39 -27.05 38.07
CA GLN A 28 -6.11 -25.85 37.28
C GLN A 28 -4.60 -25.76 36.93
N ASN A 29 -3.71 -26.11 37.87
CA ASN A 29 -2.27 -26.21 37.61
C ASN A 29 -1.92 -27.34 36.64
N ILE A 30 -2.60 -28.49 36.70
CA ILE A 30 -2.39 -29.61 35.76
C ILE A 30 -2.88 -29.23 34.36
N HIS A 31 -4.03 -28.57 34.24
CA HIS A 31 -4.59 -28.13 32.96
C HIS A 31 -3.70 -27.07 32.29
N ASN A 32 -3.26 -26.06 33.05
CA ASN A 32 -2.31 -25.05 32.55
C ASN A 32 -1.00 -25.70 32.10
N LYS A 33 -0.46 -26.64 32.88
CA LYS A 33 0.78 -27.36 32.54
C LYS A 33 0.63 -28.23 31.29
N PHE A 34 -0.54 -28.84 31.07
CA PHE A 34 -0.83 -29.62 29.86
C PHE A 34 -0.94 -28.74 28.62
N GLN A 35 -1.68 -27.62 28.68
CA GLN A 35 -1.79 -26.65 27.59
C GLN A 35 -0.41 -26.04 27.23
N LEU A 36 0.40 -25.72 28.22
CA LEU A 36 1.78 -25.23 28.05
C LEU A 36 2.70 -26.26 27.36
N MET A 37 2.37 -27.55 27.41
CA MET A 37 3.16 -28.60 26.76
C MET A 37 2.71 -28.91 25.33
N THR A 38 1.42 -28.78 25.00
CA THR A 38 0.87 -29.20 23.70
C THR A 38 0.79 -28.06 22.67
N LEU A 39 0.58 -26.82 23.12
CA LEU A 39 0.29 -25.70 22.24
C LEU A 39 1.46 -25.31 21.30
N PRO A 40 2.74 -25.28 21.75
CA PRO A 40 3.86 -25.02 20.84
C PRO A 40 4.06 -26.12 19.78
N TYR A 41 3.80 -27.39 20.12
CA TYR A 41 3.84 -28.49 19.16
C TYR A 41 2.76 -28.35 18.09
N ALA A 42 1.53 -28.01 18.52
CA ALA A 42 0.41 -27.79 17.59
C ALA A 42 0.70 -26.61 16.66
N ALA A 43 1.20 -25.48 17.19
CA ALA A 43 1.59 -24.33 16.37
C ALA A 43 2.67 -24.70 15.34
N GLY A 44 3.73 -25.41 15.76
CA GLY A 44 4.78 -25.87 14.86
C GLY A 44 4.28 -26.84 13.78
N ALA A 45 3.36 -27.75 14.13
CA ALA A 45 2.73 -28.67 13.18
C ALA A 45 1.84 -27.92 12.15
N VAL A 46 1.05 -26.95 12.59
CA VAL A 46 0.22 -26.13 11.69
C VAL A 46 1.09 -25.33 10.73
N THR A 47 2.15 -24.67 11.22
CA THR A 47 3.09 -23.92 10.37
C THR A 47 3.82 -24.83 9.38
N LEU A 48 4.22 -26.03 9.80
CA LEU A 48 4.83 -27.04 8.93
C LEU A 48 3.88 -27.48 7.82
N CYS A 49 2.64 -27.84 8.19
CA CYS A 49 1.61 -28.26 7.24
C CYS A 49 1.26 -27.14 6.25
N ALA A 50 1.15 -25.89 6.72
CA ALA A 50 0.91 -24.74 5.85
C ALA A 50 2.00 -24.59 4.79
N GLY A 51 3.28 -24.67 5.17
CA GLY A 51 4.41 -24.64 4.23
C GLY A 51 4.37 -25.78 3.22
N ILE A 52 4.13 -27.02 3.67
CA ILE A 52 4.05 -28.20 2.80
C ILE A 52 2.88 -28.08 1.81
N LEU A 53 1.69 -27.70 2.28
CA LEU A 53 0.50 -27.56 1.44
C LEU A 53 0.74 -26.52 0.35
N VAL A 54 1.27 -25.35 0.68
CA VAL A 54 1.54 -24.31 -0.33
C VAL A 54 2.58 -24.79 -1.35
N LEU A 55 3.63 -25.50 -0.94
CA LEU A 55 4.60 -26.09 -1.88
C LEU A 55 3.96 -27.13 -2.81
N ILE A 56 3.03 -27.95 -2.31
CA ILE A 56 2.21 -28.86 -3.13
C ILE A 56 1.34 -28.04 -4.10
N GLY A 57 0.75 -26.94 -3.63
CA GLY A 57 -0.01 -26.00 -4.46
C GLY A 57 0.81 -25.40 -5.61
N TRP A 58 2.10 -25.14 -5.39
CA TRP A 58 3.04 -24.76 -6.45
C TRP A 58 3.39 -25.90 -7.40
N GLN A 59 3.64 -27.11 -6.87
CA GLN A 59 4.01 -28.28 -7.67
C GLN A 59 2.91 -28.75 -8.64
N PHE A 60 1.64 -28.65 -8.22
CA PHE A 60 0.48 -29.09 -9.01
C PHE A 60 -0.35 -27.93 -9.59
N ASP A 61 0.15 -26.70 -9.46
CA ASP A 61 -0.52 -25.48 -9.89
C ASP A 61 -1.95 -25.29 -9.35
N ILE A 62 -2.16 -25.64 -8.08
CA ILE A 62 -3.47 -25.56 -7.42
C ILE A 62 -3.65 -24.19 -6.77
N GLU A 63 -4.43 -23.31 -7.41
CA GLU A 63 -4.63 -21.92 -6.97
C GLU A 63 -5.24 -21.82 -5.56
N ILE A 64 -6.23 -22.65 -5.22
CA ILE A 64 -6.90 -22.59 -3.90
C ILE A 64 -5.95 -22.90 -2.73
N ILE A 65 -4.85 -23.59 -2.99
CA ILE A 65 -3.85 -23.90 -1.95
C ILE A 65 -2.81 -22.77 -1.86
N LYS A 66 -2.43 -22.18 -2.99
CA LYS A 66 -1.54 -21.00 -3.05
C LYS A 66 -2.21 -19.74 -2.52
N SER A 67 -3.54 -19.64 -2.67
CA SER A 67 -4.39 -18.52 -2.26
C SER A 67 -5.76 -19.05 -1.82
N PRO A 68 -5.95 -19.33 -0.51
CA PRO A 68 -7.21 -19.89 0.00
C PRO A 68 -8.44 -19.02 -0.20
N ILE A 69 -8.24 -17.71 -0.37
CA ILE A 69 -9.31 -16.76 -0.64
C ILE A 69 -9.11 -16.25 -2.07
N SER A 70 -10.08 -16.54 -2.93
CA SER A 70 -10.06 -16.11 -4.33
C SER A 70 -9.89 -14.59 -4.46
N GLY A 71 -9.07 -14.15 -5.40
CA GLY A 71 -8.75 -12.74 -5.61
C GLY A 71 -7.72 -12.16 -4.62
N THR A 72 -7.10 -12.98 -3.76
CA THR A 72 -6.01 -12.53 -2.87
C THR A 72 -4.64 -13.02 -3.34
N VAL A 73 -3.59 -12.36 -2.87
CA VAL A 73 -2.20 -12.65 -3.27
C VAL A 73 -1.80 -14.07 -2.85
N SER A 74 -1.13 -14.78 -3.75
CA SER A 74 -0.59 -16.12 -3.50
C SER A 74 0.61 -16.09 -2.55
N MET A 75 0.71 -17.06 -1.63
CA MET A 75 1.95 -17.25 -0.87
C MET A 75 3.03 -17.79 -1.79
N LYS A 76 4.19 -17.12 -1.81
CA LYS A 76 5.34 -17.47 -2.63
C LYS A 76 6.00 -18.77 -2.17
N ALA A 77 6.62 -19.49 -3.10
CA ALA A 77 7.26 -20.77 -2.83
C ALA A 77 8.40 -20.65 -1.81
N ASN A 78 9.24 -19.62 -1.92
CA ASN A 78 10.29 -19.31 -0.95
C ASN A 78 9.74 -19.02 0.46
N THR A 79 8.61 -18.31 0.57
CA THR A 79 7.87 -18.10 1.82
C THR A 79 7.38 -19.42 2.41
N ALA A 80 6.80 -20.29 1.58
CA ALA A 80 6.32 -21.61 2.01
C ALA A 80 7.47 -22.51 2.50
N ALA A 81 8.61 -22.51 1.81
CA ALA A 81 9.81 -23.21 2.24
C ALA A 81 10.35 -22.69 3.58
N ALA A 82 10.38 -21.37 3.77
CA ALA A 82 10.78 -20.79 5.05
C ALA A 82 9.83 -21.19 6.20
N PHE A 83 8.51 -21.26 5.96
CA PHE A 83 7.55 -21.78 6.95
C PHE A 83 7.73 -23.27 7.24
N LEU A 84 8.06 -24.08 6.24
CA LEU A 84 8.40 -25.50 6.46
C LEU A 84 9.57 -25.62 7.45
N PHE A 85 10.66 -24.86 7.23
CA PHE A 85 11.78 -24.83 8.17
C PHE A 85 11.40 -24.27 9.54
N ALA A 86 10.55 -23.24 9.61
CA ALA A 86 10.12 -22.63 10.86
C ALA A 86 9.25 -23.58 11.71
N GLY A 87 8.35 -24.34 11.06
CA GLY A 87 7.55 -25.38 11.71
C GLY A 87 8.41 -26.51 12.29
N LEU A 88 9.38 -27.00 11.51
CA LEU A 88 10.37 -27.97 11.97
C LEU A 88 11.18 -27.43 13.16
N ALA A 89 11.68 -26.20 13.06
CA ALA A 89 12.43 -25.55 14.13
C ALA A 89 11.60 -25.48 15.43
N LEU A 90 10.34 -25.03 15.36
CA LEU A 90 9.49 -24.91 16.54
C LEU A 90 9.17 -26.28 17.19
N ILE A 91 8.93 -27.33 16.38
CA ILE A 91 8.70 -28.69 16.87
C ILE A 91 9.95 -29.23 17.59
N PHE A 92 11.13 -29.10 16.97
CA PHE A 92 12.38 -29.59 17.56
C PHE A 92 12.84 -28.75 18.75
N LEU A 93 12.46 -27.47 18.81
CA LEU A 93 12.70 -26.61 19.97
C LEU A 93 12.01 -27.14 21.25
N GLN A 94 10.98 -27.97 21.12
CA GLN A 94 10.33 -28.62 22.26
C GLN A 94 11.10 -29.83 22.80
N ARG A 95 12.06 -30.37 22.05
CA ARG A 95 12.88 -31.51 22.46
C ARG A 95 14.10 -31.03 23.25
N SER A 96 14.50 -31.81 24.24
CA SER A 96 15.76 -31.60 24.97
C SER A 96 16.91 -32.30 24.26
N GLY A 97 18.09 -31.68 24.23
CA GLY A 97 19.32 -32.29 23.72
C GLY A 97 20.11 -31.43 22.73
N LYS A 98 21.40 -31.77 22.55
CA LYS A 98 22.31 -31.04 21.66
C LYS A 98 21.88 -31.15 20.19
N ALA A 99 21.48 -32.33 19.74
CA ALA A 99 21.06 -32.58 18.36
C ALA A 99 19.83 -31.73 17.96
N ALA A 100 18.83 -31.63 18.84
CA ALA A 100 17.66 -30.79 18.61
C ALA A 100 18.04 -29.32 18.47
N ASN A 101 18.91 -28.80 19.35
CA ASN A 101 19.38 -27.41 19.26
C ASN A 101 20.20 -27.15 17.98
N ILE A 102 21.02 -28.11 17.52
CA ILE A 102 21.76 -27.99 16.26
C ILE A 102 20.79 -27.86 15.09
N LEU A 103 19.75 -28.70 15.04
CA LEU A 103 18.74 -28.63 13.97
C LEU A 103 17.97 -27.31 13.99
N VAL A 104 17.56 -26.84 15.17
CA VAL A 104 16.87 -25.54 15.31
C VAL A 104 17.76 -24.39 14.80
N ARG A 105 19.06 -24.41 15.12
CA ARG A 105 20.01 -23.41 14.62
C ARG A 105 20.17 -23.47 13.11
N PHE A 106 20.28 -24.67 12.55
CA PHE A 106 20.34 -24.86 11.10
C PHE A 106 19.10 -24.29 10.42
N CYS A 107 17.90 -24.68 10.86
CA CYS A 107 16.64 -24.14 10.34
C CYS A 107 16.58 -22.61 10.50
N GLY A 108 16.93 -22.08 11.69
CA GLY A 108 16.97 -20.65 11.97
C GLY A 108 17.91 -19.88 11.04
N SER A 109 19.10 -20.41 10.77
CA SER A 109 20.07 -19.84 9.83
C SER A 109 19.53 -19.83 8.40
N VAL A 110 18.90 -20.91 7.94
CA VAL A 110 18.29 -20.98 6.61
C VAL A 110 17.18 -19.94 6.46
N ILE A 111 16.28 -19.85 7.44
CA ILE A 111 15.17 -18.87 7.43
C ILE A 111 15.72 -17.43 7.42
N ALA A 112 16.72 -17.14 8.25
CA ALA A 112 17.35 -15.83 8.31
C ALA A 112 18.03 -15.47 6.98
N LEU A 113 18.71 -16.42 6.34
CA LEU A 113 19.39 -16.22 5.07
C LEU A 113 18.38 -15.94 3.95
N ILE A 114 17.28 -16.70 3.88
CA ILE A 114 16.20 -16.47 2.91
C ILE A 114 15.65 -15.05 3.07
N GLY A 115 15.31 -14.63 4.29
CA GLY A 115 14.80 -13.29 4.57
C GLY A 115 15.81 -12.18 4.23
N LEU A 116 17.08 -12.36 4.63
CA LEU A 116 18.15 -11.40 4.35
C LEU A 116 18.38 -11.21 2.85
N MET A 117 18.45 -12.32 2.11
CA MET A 117 18.68 -12.27 0.68
C MET A 117 17.51 -11.62 -0.06
N SER A 118 16.25 -11.94 0.31
CA SER A 118 15.08 -11.26 -0.26
C SER A 118 15.08 -9.75 0.01
N LEU A 119 15.46 -9.31 1.22
CA LEU A 119 15.62 -7.88 1.52
C LEU A 119 16.75 -7.24 0.71
N ALA A 120 17.87 -7.92 0.55
CA ALA A 120 19.00 -7.43 -0.24
C ALA A 120 18.63 -7.20 -1.72
N GLN A 121 17.77 -8.04 -2.29
CA GLN A 121 17.26 -7.82 -3.65
C GLN A 121 16.46 -6.50 -3.75
N TYR A 122 15.61 -6.20 -2.76
CA TYR A 122 14.88 -4.92 -2.72
C TYR A 122 15.79 -3.70 -2.52
N LEU A 123 16.79 -3.81 -1.65
CA LEU A 123 17.65 -2.68 -1.28
C LEU A 123 18.73 -2.36 -2.32
N PHE A 124 19.32 -3.38 -2.95
CA PHE A 124 20.45 -3.23 -3.85
C PHE A 124 20.12 -3.49 -5.32
N GLY A 125 18.89 -3.93 -5.63
CA GLY A 125 18.47 -4.27 -6.98
C GLY A 125 19.23 -5.46 -7.58
N TRP A 126 19.79 -6.34 -6.74
CA TRP A 126 20.57 -7.49 -7.21
C TRP A 126 19.66 -8.60 -7.75
N GLU A 127 19.88 -9.03 -9.00
CA GLU A 127 19.21 -10.17 -9.62
C GLU A 127 19.77 -11.51 -9.12
N MET A 128 19.62 -11.81 -7.84
CA MET A 128 20.06 -13.10 -7.28
C MET A 128 19.16 -14.28 -7.70
N LYS A 129 17.94 -13.99 -8.21
CA LYS A 129 16.97 -14.98 -8.73
C LYS A 129 16.67 -16.13 -7.77
N ILE A 130 16.62 -15.84 -6.47
CA ILE A 130 16.36 -16.81 -5.41
C ILE A 130 14.91 -17.31 -5.45
N GLU A 131 14.03 -16.43 -5.88
CA GLU A 131 12.62 -16.66 -6.17
C GLU A 131 12.40 -17.79 -7.19
N ASP A 132 13.29 -17.95 -8.17
CA ASP A 132 13.17 -18.95 -9.23
C ASP A 132 13.77 -20.32 -8.87
N ILE A 133 14.45 -20.44 -7.73
CA ILE A 133 15.17 -21.68 -7.34
C ILE A 133 14.21 -22.85 -7.12
N LEU A 134 13.06 -22.58 -6.49
CA LEU A 134 12.06 -23.61 -6.18
C LEU A 134 11.05 -23.77 -7.31
N PHE A 135 10.37 -22.68 -7.67
CA PHE A 135 9.33 -22.65 -8.69
C PHE A 135 9.34 -21.27 -9.36
N ARG A 136 9.09 -21.22 -10.67
CA ARG A 136 8.95 -19.95 -11.41
C ARG A 136 7.50 -19.48 -11.38
N GLU A 137 7.28 -18.23 -11.00
CA GLU A 137 5.94 -17.63 -11.02
C GLU A 137 5.63 -17.00 -12.40
N PRO A 138 4.49 -17.31 -13.03
CA PRO A 138 4.08 -16.66 -14.27
C PRO A 138 3.91 -15.16 -14.09
N GLY A 139 4.39 -14.35 -15.04
CA GLY A 139 4.23 -12.89 -15.00
C GLY A 139 2.76 -12.45 -14.98
N GLY A 140 2.46 -11.35 -14.28
CA GLY A 140 1.11 -10.77 -14.20
C GLY A 140 0.23 -11.31 -13.07
N THR A 141 0.81 -12.02 -12.08
CA THR A 141 0.05 -12.51 -10.93
C THR A 141 -0.39 -11.36 -10.01
N LEU A 142 -1.61 -11.45 -9.47
CA LEU A 142 -2.23 -10.43 -8.62
C LEU A 142 -1.32 -10.02 -7.44
N GLY A 143 -1.05 -8.72 -7.33
CA GLY A 143 -0.28 -8.13 -6.23
C GLY A 143 1.23 -8.41 -6.26
N THR A 144 1.79 -8.77 -7.44
CA THR A 144 3.22 -9.03 -7.64
C THR A 144 3.81 -8.17 -8.75
N LEU A 145 4.82 -7.36 -8.39
CA LEU A 145 5.59 -6.55 -9.35
C LEU A 145 6.85 -7.30 -9.82
N HIS A 146 7.51 -8.02 -8.90
CA HIS A 146 8.60 -8.95 -9.17
C HIS A 146 8.10 -10.38 -8.93
N PRO A 147 7.80 -11.15 -10.00
CA PRO A 147 7.29 -12.52 -9.86
C PRO A 147 8.17 -13.38 -8.96
N GLY A 148 7.56 -14.12 -8.04
CA GLY A 148 8.23 -15.05 -7.13
C GLY A 148 8.91 -14.42 -5.89
N LEU A 149 9.12 -13.10 -5.86
CA LEU A 149 9.78 -12.42 -4.74
C LEU A 149 8.79 -12.22 -3.58
N MET A 150 9.15 -12.68 -2.37
CA MET A 150 8.30 -12.49 -1.19
C MET A 150 8.22 -11.01 -0.78
N ALA A 151 7.10 -10.59 -0.19
CA ALA A 151 6.91 -9.22 0.27
C ALA A 151 8.03 -8.73 1.22
N PRO A 152 8.44 -7.44 1.17
CA PRO A 152 9.54 -6.93 2.01
C PRO A 152 9.31 -7.12 3.51
N ASN A 153 8.09 -6.90 3.98
CA ASN A 153 7.70 -7.13 5.37
C ASN A 153 7.73 -8.64 5.74
N THR A 154 7.41 -9.54 4.80
CA THR A 154 7.53 -11.00 4.98
C THR A 154 8.99 -11.42 5.08
N ALA A 155 9.86 -10.86 4.25
CA ALA A 155 11.31 -11.11 4.30
C ALA A 155 11.91 -10.66 5.63
N LEU A 156 11.54 -9.47 6.11
CA LEU A 156 11.93 -8.97 7.43
C LEU A 156 11.42 -9.87 8.56
N ASN A 157 10.17 -10.35 8.47
CA ASN A 157 9.62 -11.27 9.47
C ASN A 157 10.44 -12.56 9.59
N PHE A 158 10.82 -13.16 8.45
CA PHE A 158 11.67 -14.35 8.46
C PHE A 158 13.07 -14.06 9.00
N LEU A 159 13.68 -12.93 8.64
CA LEU A 159 14.97 -12.53 9.19
C LEU A 159 14.94 -12.46 10.72
N LEU A 160 13.92 -11.81 11.27
CA LEU A 160 13.71 -11.67 12.71
C LEU A 160 13.44 -13.01 13.40
N ILE A 161 12.56 -13.85 12.84
CA ILE A 161 12.27 -15.19 13.38
C ILE A 161 13.50 -16.11 13.35
N GLY A 162 14.27 -16.08 12.25
CA GLY A 162 15.51 -16.84 12.14
C GLY A 162 16.51 -16.44 13.23
N PHE A 163 16.65 -15.14 13.48
CA PHE A 163 17.45 -14.62 14.60
C PHE A 163 16.92 -15.10 15.95
N THR A 164 15.60 -15.10 16.17
CA THR A 164 14.97 -15.60 17.40
C THR A 164 15.28 -17.08 17.66
N PHE A 165 15.27 -17.93 16.64
CA PHE A 165 15.64 -19.36 16.79
C PHE A 165 17.12 -19.55 17.14
N LEU A 166 18.01 -18.69 16.62
CA LEU A 166 19.42 -18.71 16.98
C LEU A 166 19.62 -18.29 18.44
N THR A 167 19.00 -17.19 18.87
CA THR A 167 19.17 -16.66 20.24
C THR A 167 18.59 -17.58 21.32
N ILE A 168 17.40 -18.14 21.10
CA ILE A 168 16.71 -19.02 22.08
C ILE A 168 17.46 -20.34 22.35
N THR A 169 18.33 -20.77 21.43
CA THR A 169 19.15 -21.97 21.60
C THR A 169 20.54 -21.69 22.18
N LEU A 170 20.99 -20.43 22.18
CA LEU A 170 22.30 -20.02 22.69
C LEU A 170 22.26 -19.55 24.14
N GLN A 171 21.18 -18.91 24.58
CA GLN A 171 21.15 -18.23 25.88
C GLN A 171 20.58 -19.08 27.00
N LYS A 172 21.30 -19.17 28.13
CA LYS A 172 20.88 -19.91 29.31
C LYS A 172 19.98 -19.12 30.27
N GLN A 173 20.12 -17.79 30.43
CA GLN A 173 19.23 -16.96 31.29
C GLN A 173 19.22 -15.44 31.04
N ARG A 174 20.21 -14.82 30.37
CA ARG A 174 20.28 -13.35 30.14
C ARG A 174 20.14 -13.01 28.66
N GLY A 175 19.17 -12.14 28.32
CA GLY A 175 18.94 -11.65 26.96
C GLY A 175 17.53 -11.86 26.38
N PHE A 176 16.51 -12.05 27.22
CA PHE A 176 15.13 -12.29 26.76
C PHE A 176 14.53 -11.21 25.85
N PHE A 177 14.99 -9.97 26.00
CA PHE A 177 14.63 -8.88 25.10
C PHE A 177 15.05 -9.17 23.64
N LEU A 178 16.09 -9.97 23.40
CA LEU A 178 16.50 -10.38 22.05
C LEU A 178 15.58 -11.45 21.42
N ILE A 179 14.62 -11.98 22.18
CA ILE A 179 13.61 -12.93 21.74
C ILE A 179 12.26 -12.22 21.62
N GLU A 180 11.86 -11.48 22.66
CA GLU A 180 10.54 -10.84 22.72
C GLU A 180 10.38 -9.72 21.69
N PHE A 181 11.37 -8.85 21.53
CA PHE A 181 11.26 -7.67 20.67
C PHE A 181 11.07 -8.03 19.20
N PRO A 182 11.90 -8.94 18.62
CA PRO A 182 11.67 -9.42 17.26
C PRO A 182 10.27 -10.04 17.08
N LEU A 183 9.80 -10.85 18.04
CA LEU A 183 8.50 -11.52 17.93
C LEU A 183 7.31 -10.55 18.00
N VAL A 184 7.38 -9.55 18.88
CA VAL A 184 6.33 -8.54 18.98
C VAL A 184 6.29 -7.68 17.72
N PHE A 185 7.45 -7.32 17.16
CA PHE A 185 7.54 -6.61 15.89
C PHE A 185 6.91 -7.41 14.75
N VAL A 186 7.21 -8.71 14.64
CA VAL A 186 6.59 -9.60 13.64
C VAL A 186 5.09 -9.68 13.81
N LEU A 187 4.60 -9.84 15.05
CA LEU A 187 3.17 -9.87 15.34
C LEU A 187 2.46 -8.59 14.89
N ILE A 188 3.05 -7.43 15.15
CA ILE A 188 2.50 -6.15 14.68
C ILE A 188 2.36 -6.15 13.16
N LEU A 189 3.43 -6.46 12.43
CA LEU A 189 3.39 -6.47 10.96
C LEU A 189 2.33 -7.44 10.43
N CYS A 190 2.16 -8.59 11.05
CA CYS A 190 1.17 -9.59 10.65
C CYS A 190 -0.26 -9.15 10.97
N VAL A 191 -0.50 -8.49 12.12
CA VAL A 191 -1.81 -7.93 12.45
C VAL A 191 -2.18 -6.83 11.47
N ILE A 192 -1.26 -5.93 11.12
CA ILE A 192 -1.50 -4.89 10.12
C ILE A 192 -1.84 -5.51 8.76
N GLY A 193 -1.08 -6.51 8.32
CA GLY A 193 -1.35 -7.23 7.07
C GLY A 193 -2.72 -7.91 7.08
N PHE A 194 -3.08 -8.59 8.18
CA PHE A 194 -4.40 -9.23 8.33
C PHE A 194 -5.55 -8.21 8.31
N VAL A 195 -5.41 -7.11 9.04
CA VAL A 195 -6.38 -6.00 9.05
C VAL A 195 -6.52 -5.41 7.65
N GLY A 196 -5.43 -5.28 6.90
CA GLY A 196 -5.44 -4.86 5.49
C GLY A 196 -6.38 -5.70 4.63
N TYR A 197 -6.38 -7.02 4.80
CA TYR A 197 -7.31 -7.90 4.09
C TYR A 197 -8.76 -7.77 4.55
N VAL A 198 -8.99 -7.71 5.87
CA VAL A 198 -10.36 -7.59 6.43
C VAL A 198 -11.02 -6.28 6.02
N THR A 199 -10.25 -5.20 6.00
CA THR A 199 -10.71 -3.85 5.62
C THR A 199 -10.67 -3.59 4.12
N LYS A 200 -10.12 -4.52 3.32
CA LYS A 200 -9.82 -4.36 1.88
C LYS A 200 -8.89 -3.16 1.58
N LEU A 201 -8.05 -2.80 2.55
CA LEU A 201 -7.03 -1.76 2.42
C LEU A 201 -5.72 -2.40 1.97
N GLU A 202 -5.55 -2.48 0.65
CA GLU A 202 -4.45 -3.22 0.05
C GLU A 202 -3.06 -2.64 0.40
N GLU A 203 -2.96 -1.34 0.69
CA GLU A 203 -1.70 -0.68 1.10
C GLU A 203 -1.18 -1.16 2.46
N LEU A 204 -2.07 -1.61 3.35
CA LEU A 204 -1.67 -2.18 4.64
C LEU A 204 -0.99 -3.55 4.48
N THR A 205 -1.24 -4.23 3.37
CA THR A 205 -0.61 -5.53 3.04
C THR A 205 0.79 -5.38 2.43
N GLY A 206 1.16 -4.15 2.04
CA GLY A 206 2.44 -3.76 1.47
C GLY A 206 2.28 -2.53 0.55
N PRO A 207 3.32 -1.70 0.37
CA PRO A 207 3.23 -0.55 -0.54
C PRO A 207 2.90 -1.01 -1.97
N ALA A 208 2.11 -0.21 -2.71
CA ALA A 208 1.67 -0.58 -4.06
C ALA A 208 2.82 -0.85 -5.04
N ALA A 209 4.01 -0.26 -4.79
CA ALA A 209 5.22 -0.46 -5.56
C ALA A 209 5.91 -1.83 -5.33
N TYR A 210 5.45 -2.65 -4.39
CA TYR A 210 6.12 -3.91 -4.00
C TYR A 210 5.14 -5.08 -3.88
N THR A 211 5.68 -6.31 -3.82
CA THR A 211 4.89 -7.51 -3.58
C THR A 211 4.17 -7.42 -2.23
N ARG A 212 2.87 -7.75 -2.22
CA ARG A 212 2.04 -7.74 -1.02
C ARG A 212 2.09 -9.09 -0.29
N MET A 213 1.96 -9.07 1.03
CA MET A 213 2.00 -10.27 1.87
C MET A 213 0.66 -11.01 1.82
N ALA A 214 0.63 -12.31 1.52
CA ALA A 214 -0.62 -13.09 1.48
C ALA A 214 -1.31 -13.23 2.85
N ILE A 215 -2.65 -13.26 2.90
CA ILE A 215 -3.43 -13.31 4.16
C ILE A 215 -3.08 -14.52 5.05
N HIS A 216 -3.01 -15.70 4.45
CA HIS A 216 -2.68 -16.92 5.17
C HIS A 216 -1.20 -16.96 5.61
N THR A 217 -0.31 -16.18 4.97
CA THR A 217 1.06 -15.93 5.46
C THR A 217 1.01 -15.20 6.81
N ALA A 218 0.19 -14.15 6.93
CA ALA A 218 0.05 -13.39 8.18
C ALA A 218 -0.49 -14.24 9.31
N VAL A 219 -1.54 -15.03 9.05
CA VAL A 219 -2.10 -15.98 10.02
C VAL A 219 -1.06 -17.02 10.46
N THR A 220 -0.28 -17.55 9.52
CA THR A 220 0.75 -18.56 9.82
C THR A 220 1.87 -17.98 10.71
N PHE A 221 2.31 -16.74 10.45
CA PHE A 221 3.25 -16.06 11.34
C PHE A 221 2.67 -15.80 12.74
N ILE A 222 1.41 -15.38 12.85
CA ILE A 222 0.77 -15.17 14.16
C ILE A 222 0.80 -16.47 14.98
N ILE A 223 0.41 -17.59 14.36
CA ILE A 223 0.44 -18.93 14.99
C ILE A 223 1.87 -19.29 15.41
N LEU A 224 2.84 -19.08 14.52
CA LEU A 224 4.26 -19.36 14.79
C LEU A 224 4.79 -18.52 15.97
N CYS A 225 4.55 -17.21 15.97
CA CYS A 225 4.97 -16.30 17.03
C CYS A 225 4.36 -16.68 18.38
N ILE A 226 3.07 -17.02 18.42
CA ILE A 226 2.42 -17.54 19.63
C ILE A 226 3.15 -18.80 20.12
N GLY A 227 3.43 -19.75 19.23
CA GLY A 227 4.17 -20.98 19.58
C GLY A 227 5.57 -20.72 20.14
N ILE A 228 6.33 -19.79 19.56
CA ILE A 228 7.66 -19.40 20.04
C ILE A 228 7.56 -18.71 21.41
N LEU A 229 6.62 -17.77 21.59
CA LEU A 229 6.41 -17.06 22.86
C LEU A 229 6.05 -18.03 23.99
N PHE A 230 5.14 -18.98 23.77
CA PHE A 230 4.81 -20.01 24.75
C PHE A 230 6.02 -20.89 25.10
N THR A 231 6.88 -21.20 24.11
CA THR A 231 8.11 -21.95 24.35
C THR A 231 9.12 -21.16 25.18
N ALA A 232 9.27 -19.88 24.86
CA ALA A 232 10.14 -18.96 25.58
C ALA A 232 9.67 -18.83 27.04
N TYR A 233 8.36 -18.64 27.25
CA TYR A 233 7.74 -18.60 28.57
C TYR A 233 7.95 -19.90 29.36
N LYS A 234 7.73 -21.07 28.74
CA LYS A 234 7.96 -22.38 29.38
C LYS A 234 9.42 -22.61 29.81
N ARG A 235 10.37 -22.08 29.04
CA ARG A 235 11.81 -22.19 29.35
C ARG A 235 12.25 -21.21 30.46
N GLN A 236 11.43 -20.21 30.79
CA GLN A 236 11.65 -19.35 31.95
C GLN A 236 10.99 -19.92 33.22
N HIS A 237 11.76 -20.02 34.30
CA HIS A 237 11.23 -20.15 35.66
C HIS A 237 11.04 -18.78 36.36
N ALA A 238 11.36 -17.67 35.69
CA ALA A 238 11.38 -16.33 36.29
C ALA A 238 10.33 -15.41 35.64
N LEU A 239 9.56 -14.74 36.49
CA LEU A 239 8.57 -13.74 36.12
C LEU A 239 9.23 -12.63 35.31
N VAL A 240 8.78 -12.42 34.07
CA VAL A 240 9.18 -11.26 33.25
C VAL A 240 8.96 -9.99 34.08
N THR A 241 10.03 -9.22 34.29
CA THR A 241 9.97 -7.98 35.08
C THR A 241 9.04 -6.98 34.40
N ILE A 242 8.33 -6.16 35.19
CA ILE A 242 7.40 -5.14 34.66
C ILE A 242 8.14 -4.20 33.67
N GLU A 243 9.40 -3.87 33.95
CA GLU A 243 10.26 -3.07 33.07
C GLU A 243 10.44 -3.69 31.67
N GLN A 244 10.64 -5.01 31.58
CA GLN A 244 10.77 -5.71 30.29
C GLN A 244 9.46 -5.70 29.50
N LYS A 245 8.31 -5.83 30.17
CA LYS A 245 6.99 -5.74 29.55
C LYS A 245 6.70 -4.34 29.01
N ILE A 246 7.03 -3.30 29.79
CA ILE A 246 6.87 -1.90 29.39
C ILE A 246 7.79 -1.59 28.20
N PHE A 247 9.06 -2.00 28.25
CA PHE A 247 10.03 -1.73 27.18
C PHE A 247 9.66 -2.46 25.87
N ALA A 248 9.20 -3.71 25.96
CA ALA A 248 8.69 -4.45 24.80
C ALA A 248 7.44 -3.80 24.19
N GLY A 249 6.53 -3.33 25.04
CA GLY A 249 5.35 -2.58 24.59
C GLY A 249 5.67 -1.23 23.94
N LEU A 250 6.65 -0.50 24.48
CA LEU A 250 7.04 0.82 24.00
C LEU A 250 7.77 0.75 22.65
N THR A 251 8.61 -0.26 22.47
CA THR A 251 9.26 -0.54 21.17
C THR A 251 8.29 -1.08 20.13
N ALA A 252 7.31 -1.89 20.53
CA ALA A 252 6.20 -2.30 19.68
C ALA A 252 5.41 -1.08 19.17
N ALA A 253 5.09 -0.14 20.07
CA ALA A 253 4.44 1.11 19.70
C ALA A 253 5.32 1.98 18.78
N ALA A 254 6.62 2.13 19.07
CA ALA A 254 7.54 2.90 18.25
C ALA A 254 7.73 2.29 16.84
N ALA A 255 7.87 0.98 16.76
CA ALA A 255 7.93 0.24 15.50
C ALA A 255 6.66 0.40 14.66
N LEU A 256 5.50 0.32 15.31
CA LEU A 256 4.21 0.54 14.69
C LEU A 256 4.15 1.97 14.12
N ILE A 257 4.53 2.98 14.90
CA ILE A 257 4.62 4.38 14.45
C ILE A 257 5.51 4.50 13.22
N ILE A 258 6.74 3.97 13.25
CA ILE A 258 7.68 4.06 12.12
C ILE A 258 7.10 3.40 10.86
N TYR A 259 6.48 2.22 10.99
CA TYR A 259 5.87 1.51 9.87
C TYR A 259 4.68 2.29 9.28
N ILE A 260 3.82 2.84 10.13
CA ILE A 260 2.69 3.67 9.69
C ILE A 260 3.19 4.96 9.03
N SER A 261 4.19 5.62 9.62
CA SER A 261 4.79 6.83 9.04
C SER A 261 5.39 6.55 7.67
N PHE A 262 6.04 5.40 7.47
CA PHE A 262 6.56 4.98 6.16
C PHE A 262 5.44 4.78 5.13
N LEU A 263 4.35 4.10 5.51
CA LEU A 263 3.17 3.94 4.65
C LEU A 263 2.51 5.29 4.34
N SER A 264 2.40 6.18 5.34
CA SER A 264 1.79 7.50 5.20
C SER A 264 2.57 8.41 4.25
N VAL A 265 3.90 8.45 4.33
CA VAL A 265 4.73 9.23 3.40
C VAL A 265 4.59 8.71 1.97
N SER A 266 4.49 7.40 1.79
CA SER A 266 4.26 6.78 0.47
C SER A 266 2.88 7.14 -0.09
N GLY A 267 1.84 7.18 0.74
CA GLY A 267 0.50 7.63 0.35
C GLY A 267 0.41 9.13 0.08
N ILE A 268 1.16 9.96 0.83
CA ILE A 268 1.22 11.42 0.64
C ILE A 268 1.93 11.78 -0.65
N THR A 269 3.04 11.11 -0.98
CA THR A 269 3.75 11.35 -2.25
C THR A 269 2.90 10.99 -3.47
N ALA A 270 2.11 9.92 -3.39
CA ALA A 270 1.11 9.58 -4.41
C ALA A 270 -0.02 10.63 -4.53
N LEU A 271 -0.43 11.24 -3.41
CA LEU A 271 -1.42 12.32 -3.38
C LEU A 271 -0.87 13.63 -3.98
N VAL A 272 0.38 13.99 -3.67
CA VAL A 272 1.04 15.18 -4.23
C VAL A 272 1.19 15.05 -5.74
N GLN A 273 1.60 13.88 -6.24
CA GLN A 273 1.69 13.63 -7.68
C GLN A 273 0.33 13.73 -8.39
N ALA A 274 -0.74 13.23 -7.77
CA ALA A 274 -2.08 13.38 -8.32
C ALA A 274 -2.51 14.86 -8.42
N SER A 275 -2.16 15.66 -7.40
CA SER A 275 -2.45 17.10 -7.36
C SER A 275 -1.72 17.89 -8.44
N ASP A 276 -0.47 17.52 -8.75
CA ASP A 276 0.30 18.12 -9.85
C ASP A 276 -0.37 17.88 -11.21
N TRP A 277 -0.96 16.70 -11.43
CA TRP A 277 -1.70 16.38 -12.66
C TRP A 277 -3.04 17.10 -12.79
N VAL A 278 -3.73 17.34 -11.67
CA VAL A 278 -4.93 18.21 -11.63
C VAL A 278 -4.57 19.64 -12.02
N GLY A 279 -3.48 20.17 -11.45
CA GLY A 279 -2.96 21.50 -11.80
C GLY A 279 -2.59 21.61 -13.29
N HIS A 280 -1.93 20.58 -13.83
CA HIS A 280 -1.58 20.52 -15.25
C HIS A 280 -2.81 20.56 -16.16
N THR A 281 -3.85 19.76 -15.89
CA THR A 281 -5.09 19.78 -16.69
C THR A 281 -5.76 21.16 -16.67
N GLN A 282 -5.79 21.83 -15.52
CA GLN A 282 -6.35 23.19 -15.46
C GLN A 282 -5.51 24.19 -16.28
N GLN A 283 -4.18 24.04 -16.30
CA GLN A 283 -3.30 24.87 -17.13
C GLN A 283 -3.56 24.69 -18.63
N VAL A 284 -3.79 23.46 -19.09
CA VAL A 284 -4.14 23.16 -20.50
C VAL A 284 -5.48 23.79 -20.88
N LYS A 285 -6.52 23.64 -20.05
CA LYS A 285 -7.84 24.25 -20.27
C LYS A 285 -7.76 25.78 -20.37
N ASN A 286 -7.03 26.42 -19.45
CA ASN A 286 -6.84 27.87 -19.47
C ASN A 286 -6.13 28.33 -20.76
N GLN A 287 -5.18 27.56 -21.28
CA GLN A 287 -4.52 27.88 -22.55
C GLN A 287 -5.43 27.68 -23.77
N LEU A 288 -6.30 26.67 -23.77
CA LEU A 288 -7.33 26.48 -24.80
C LEU A 288 -8.32 27.65 -24.83
N GLU A 289 -8.74 28.14 -23.66
CA GLU A 289 -9.57 29.34 -23.54
C GLU A 289 -8.83 30.61 -24.02
N LEU A 290 -7.52 30.72 -23.75
CA LEU A 290 -6.69 31.81 -24.24
C LEU A 290 -6.60 31.80 -25.78
N VAL A 291 -6.43 30.63 -26.40
CA VAL A 291 -6.48 30.48 -27.87
C VAL A 291 -7.83 30.97 -28.41
N LEU A 292 -8.94 30.55 -27.81
CA LEU A 292 -10.26 31.01 -28.21
C LEU A 292 -10.41 32.54 -28.06
N SER A 293 -9.89 33.11 -26.97
CA SER A 293 -9.89 34.55 -26.73
C SER A 293 -9.15 35.31 -27.83
N HIS A 294 -7.97 34.86 -28.24
CA HIS A 294 -7.22 35.49 -29.35
C HIS A 294 -7.94 35.36 -30.70
N VAL A 295 -8.61 34.23 -30.98
CA VAL A 295 -9.44 34.07 -32.19
C VAL A 295 -10.59 35.07 -32.19
N LEU A 296 -11.25 35.27 -31.05
CA LEU A 296 -12.34 36.24 -30.89
C LEU A 296 -11.83 37.68 -30.97
N GLU A 297 -10.63 37.97 -30.47
CA GLU A 297 -10.00 39.29 -30.59
C GLU A 297 -9.65 39.61 -32.05
N VAL A 298 -9.13 38.64 -32.81
CA VAL A 298 -8.94 38.81 -34.26
C VAL A 298 -10.27 39.14 -34.96
N GLN A 299 -11.37 38.53 -34.53
CA GLN A 299 -12.71 38.81 -35.05
C GLN A 299 -13.21 40.22 -34.70
N SER A 300 -13.21 40.56 -33.41
CA SER A 300 -13.76 41.80 -32.88
C SER A 300 -12.95 43.00 -33.39
N ALA A 301 -11.62 42.93 -33.31
CA ALA A 301 -10.72 43.99 -33.73
C ALA A 301 -10.73 44.17 -35.26
N GLY A 302 -10.83 43.09 -36.03
CA GLY A 302 -11.03 43.16 -37.48
C GLY A 302 -12.30 43.93 -37.86
N ARG A 303 -13.43 43.64 -37.20
CA ARG A 303 -14.70 44.37 -37.41
C ARG A 303 -14.59 45.84 -36.94
N GLY A 304 -13.95 46.08 -35.79
CA GLY A 304 -13.73 47.42 -35.24
C GLY A 304 -12.95 48.34 -36.20
N PHE A 305 -11.89 47.82 -36.83
CA PHE A 305 -11.14 48.55 -37.85
C PHE A 305 -12.00 48.91 -39.06
N ILE A 306 -12.84 48.00 -39.55
CA ILE A 306 -13.67 48.26 -40.74
C ILE A 306 -14.74 49.33 -40.46
N ILE A 307 -15.31 49.32 -39.24
CA ILE A 307 -16.35 50.27 -38.83
C ILE A 307 -15.76 51.66 -38.57
N THR A 308 -14.61 51.73 -37.89
CA THR A 308 -14.06 53.00 -37.36
C THR A 308 -12.89 53.55 -38.17
N ASN A 309 -12.26 52.72 -39.01
CA ASN A 309 -11.01 53.00 -39.70
C ASN A 309 -9.86 53.41 -38.76
N ASN A 310 -9.91 53.00 -37.47
CA ASN A 310 -8.89 53.28 -36.47
C ASN A 310 -7.84 52.16 -36.41
N ASP A 311 -6.58 52.50 -36.69
CA ASP A 311 -5.44 51.57 -36.71
C ASP A 311 -5.15 50.90 -35.36
N GLN A 312 -5.64 51.43 -34.24
CA GLN A 312 -5.51 50.78 -32.93
C GLN A 312 -6.14 49.38 -32.92
N TYR A 313 -7.30 49.21 -33.57
CA TYR A 313 -7.93 47.90 -33.70
C TYR A 313 -7.08 46.96 -34.57
N LEU A 314 -6.47 47.48 -35.63
CA LEU A 314 -5.59 46.69 -36.48
C LEU A 314 -4.37 46.17 -35.70
N ARG A 315 -3.77 47.00 -34.83
CA ARG A 315 -2.66 46.58 -33.97
C ARG A 315 -3.06 45.49 -32.97
N SER A 316 -4.25 45.59 -32.35
CA SER A 316 -4.75 44.56 -31.43
C SER A 316 -4.91 43.21 -32.14
N ARG A 317 -5.48 43.25 -33.35
CA ARG A 317 -5.63 42.07 -34.21
C ARG A 317 -4.28 41.45 -34.59
N GLU A 318 -3.32 42.27 -35.03
CA GLU A 318 -1.99 41.80 -35.43
C GLU A 318 -1.26 41.16 -34.24
N LYS A 319 -1.36 41.74 -33.05
CA LYS A 319 -0.82 41.15 -31.82
C LYS A 319 -1.43 39.77 -31.54
N ALA A 320 -2.76 39.67 -31.51
CA ALA A 320 -3.45 38.41 -31.26
C ALA A 320 -3.12 37.34 -32.32
N ALA A 321 -3.03 37.72 -33.59
CA ALA A 321 -2.65 36.83 -34.68
C ALA A 321 -1.21 36.31 -34.54
N CYS A 322 -0.28 37.14 -34.05
CA CYS A 322 1.12 36.77 -33.86
C CYS A 322 1.35 35.84 -32.65
N GLU A 323 0.53 35.95 -31.61
CA GLU A 323 0.64 35.14 -30.38
C GLU A 323 0.03 33.73 -30.54
N LEU A 324 -0.95 33.55 -31.43
CA LEU A 324 -1.64 32.28 -31.65
C LEU A 324 -0.72 31.08 -31.98
N PRO A 325 0.25 31.18 -32.92
CA PRO A 325 1.15 30.07 -33.22
C PRO A 325 1.98 29.60 -32.01
N ALA A 326 2.44 30.54 -31.17
CA ALA A 326 3.22 30.22 -29.99
C ALA A 326 2.37 29.50 -28.93
N LEU A 327 1.12 29.93 -28.73
CA LEU A 327 0.18 29.27 -27.82
C LEU A 327 -0.13 27.83 -28.27
N LEU A 328 -0.39 27.63 -29.57
CA LEU A 328 -0.64 26.30 -30.13
C LEU A 328 0.56 25.37 -29.99
N HIS A 329 1.77 25.88 -30.25
CA HIS A 329 3.00 25.12 -30.06
C HIS A 329 3.20 24.68 -28.61
N ASN A 330 3.00 25.60 -27.65
CA ASN A 330 3.12 25.29 -26.22
C ASN A 330 2.08 24.27 -25.75
N LEU A 331 0.81 24.44 -26.16
CA LEU A 331 -0.26 23.50 -25.88
C LEU A 331 0.05 22.09 -26.41
N ARG A 332 0.58 22.01 -27.63
CA ARG A 332 0.96 20.74 -28.25
C ARG A 332 2.11 20.07 -27.52
N PHE A 333 3.08 20.84 -27.01
CA PHE A 333 4.18 20.32 -26.21
C PHE A 333 3.71 19.82 -24.83
N GLN A 334 2.77 20.52 -24.19
CA GLN A 334 2.23 20.13 -22.88
C GLN A 334 1.34 18.89 -22.92
N THR A 335 0.87 18.48 -24.10
CA THR A 335 -0.07 17.35 -24.27
C THR A 335 0.53 16.20 -25.08
N VAL A 336 1.86 16.05 -25.08
CA VAL A 336 2.58 15.01 -25.84
C VAL A 336 2.18 13.59 -25.41
N ASP A 337 1.80 13.43 -24.15
CA ASP A 337 1.35 12.18 -23.55
C ASP A 337 -0.09 11.80 -23.92
N ASN A 338 -0.88 12.73 -24.47
CA ASN A 338 -2.28 12.49 -24.83
C ASN A 338 -2.47 12.35 -26.36
N PRO A 339 -2.64 11.12 -26.89
CA PRO A 339 -2.80 10.89 -28.33
C PRO A 339 -4.12 11.45 -28.90
N VAL A 340 -5.16 11.63 -28.08
CA VAL A 340 -6.43 12.23 -28.50
C VAL A 340 -6.23 13.72 -28.73
N GLN A 341 -5.56 14.42 -27.80
CA GLN A 341 -5.21 15.84 -27.96
C GLN A 341 -4.28 16.06 -29.15
N GLN A 342 -3.24 15.22 -29.33
CA GLN A 342 -2.32 15.34 -30.46
C GLN A 342 -3.02 15.26 -31.83
N ARG A 343 -4.07 14.44 -31.96
CA ARG A 343 -4.86 14.33 -33.19
C ARG A 343 -5.72 15.57 -33.45
N SER A 344 -6.13 16.29 -32.40
CA SER A 344 -6.98 17.48 -32.48
C SER A 344 -6.22 18.76 -32.86
N PHE A 345 -4.90 18.83 -32.68
CA PHE A 345 -4.11 20.02 -33.05
C PHE A 345 -4.05 20.27 -34.55
N VAL A 346 -3.92 19.23 -35.38
CA VAL A 346 -3.86 19.39 -36.84
C VAL A 346 -5.12 20.06 -37.42
N PRO A 347 -6.35 19.62 -37.10
CA PRO A 347 -7.56 20.32 -37.55
C PRO A 347 -7.70 21.71 -36.91
N LEU A 348 -7.28 21.91 -35.65
CA LEU A 348 -7.35 23.20 -34.97
C LEU A 348 -6.44 24.25 -35.63
N GLU A 349 -5.17 23.91 -35.85
CA GLU A 349 -4.18 24.75 -36.55
C GLU A 349 -4.72 25.17 -37.92
N ARG A 350 -5.24 24.21 -38.70
CA ARG A 350 -5.81 24.47 -40.02
C ARG A 350 -7.03 25.40 -39.98
N LEU A 351 -7.91 25.26 -38.99
CA LEU A 351 -9.07 26.14 -38.83
C LEU A 351 -8.65 27.56 -38.46
N ILE A 352 -7.67 27.69 -37.55
CA ILE A 352 -7.12 28.98 -37.14
C ILE A 352 -6.43 29.68 -38.31
N GLU A 353 -5.59 28.96 -39.09
CA GLU A 353 -4.95 29.50 -40.30
C GLU A 353 -5.97 30.02 -41.30
N LYS A 354 -7.03 29.25 -41.60
CA LYS A 354 -8.13 29.69 -42.47
C LYS A 354 -8.83 30.93 -41.91
N ARG A 355 -9.03 30.98 -40.59
CA ARG A 355 -9.70 32.11 -39.93
C ARG A 355 -8.86 33.39 -39.98
N LEU A 356 -7.54 33.27 -39.83
CA LEU A 356 -6.59 34.38 -39.98
C LEU A 356 -6.55 34.86 -41.44
N ALA A 357 -6.43 33.95 -42.40
CA ALA A 357 -6.43 34.26 -43.83
C ALA A 357 -7.73 34.95 -44.28
N PHE A 358 -8.88 34.50 -43.78
CA PHE A 358 -10.16 35.17 -44.01
C PHE A 358 -10.14 36.60 -43.44
N SER A 359 -9.61 36.78 -42.22
CA SER A 359 -9.46 38.12 -41.62
C SER A 359 -8.58 39.04 -42.45
N ASP A 360 -7.47 38.54 -42.99
CA ASP A 360 -6.56 39.32 -43.85
C ASP A 360 -7.23 39.69 -45.19
N SER A 361 -8.02 38.77 -45.76
CA SER A 361 -8.81 39.01 -46.97
C SER A 361 -9.83 40.14 -46.77
N VAL A 362 -10.49 40.19 -45.62
CA VAL A 362 -11.42 41.27 -45.27
C VAL A 362 -10.70 42.62 -45.16
N ILE A 363 -9.55 42.68 -44.48
CA ILE A 363 -8.77 43.93 -44.31
C ILE A 363 -8.22 44.42 -45.64
N SER A 364 -7.66 43.53 -46.45
CA SER A 364 -7.15 43.87 -47.78
C SER A 364 -8.27 44.33 -48.73
N THR A 365 -9.45 43.71 -48.65
CA THR A 365 -10.64 44.15 -49.39
C THR A 365 -11.10 45.54 -48.96
N HIS A 366 -11.09 45.85 -47.66
CA HIS A 366 -11.41 47.18 -47.15
C HIS A 366 -10.45 48.24 -47.71
N ARG A 367 -9.13 47.96 -47.67
CA ARG A 367 -8.10 48.88 -48.18
C ARG A 367 -8.14 49.09 -49.69
N MET A 368 -8.33 48.02 -50.48
CA MET A 368 -8.24 48.10 -51.94
C MET A 368 -9.57 48.44 -52.63
N LYS A 369 -10.69 47.97 -52.08
CA LYS A 369 -12.00 47.97 -52.74
C LYS A 369 -13.08 48.72 -51.95
N GLY A 370 -12.73 49.26 -50.77
CA GLY A 370 -13.59 50.06 -49.91
C GLY A 370 -14.52 49.24 -49.00
N GLU A 371 -15.07 49.93 -48.00
CA GLU A 371 -15.86 49.35 -46.91
C GLU A 371 -17.07 48.53 -47.38
N ARG A 372 -17.77 48.96 -48.44
CA ARG A 372 -18.97 48.27 -48.95
C ARG A 372 -18.66 46.83 -49.37
N LYS A 373 -17.54 46.60 -50.06
CA LYS A 373 -17.13 45.26 -50.49
C LYS A 373 -16.62 44.41 -49.31
N ALA A 374 -15.94 45.03 -48.34
CA ALA A 374 -15.52 44.34 -47.11
C ALA A 374 -16.72 43.88 -46.26
N ARG A 375 -17.75 44.73 -46.12
CA ARG A 375 -19.00 44.36 -45.42
C ARG A 375 -19.74 43.20 -46.10
N LEU A 376 -19.81 43.19 -47.44
CA LEU A 376 -20.39 42.05 -48.17
C LEU A 376 -19.62 40.75 -47.93
N LEU A 377 -18.29 40.81 -47.84
CA LEU A 377 -17.47 39.64 -47.51
C LEU A 377 -17.72 39.16 -46.08
N ILE A 378 -17.86 40.07 -45.11
CA ILE A 378 -18.24 39.70 -43.73
C ILE A 378 -19.65 39.07 -43.70
N ALA A 379 -20.60 39.62 -44.46
CA ALA A 379 -21.97 39.13 -44.55
C ALA A 379 -22.10 37.73 -45.19
N SER A 380 -21.03 37.19 -45.78
CA SER A 380 -20.98 35.79 -46.24
C SER A 380 -21.04 34.77 -45.09
N ASN A 381 -20.82 35.21 -43.85
CA ASN A 381 -20.75 34.37 -42.64
C ASN A 381 -19.65 33.30 -42.63
N GLU A 382 -18.74 33.28 -43.61
CA GLU A 382 -17.62 32.34 -43.64
C GLU A 382 -16.75 32.45 -42.38
N GLY A 383 -16.42 33.67 -41.96
CA GLY A 383 -15.66 33.92 -40.74
C GLY A 383 -16.37 33.47 -39.46
N GLU A 384 -17.70 33.54 -39.40
CA GLU A 384 -18.49 33.07 -38.25
C GLU A 384 -18.48 31.54 -38.20
N SER A 385 -18.72 30.88 -39.35
CA SER A 385 -18.67 29.42 -39.45
C SER A 385 -17.30 28.83 -39.07
N LEU A 386 -16.21 29.51 -39.44
CA LEU A 386 -14.86 29.14 -39.01
C LEU A 386 -14.68 29.30 -37.49
N THR A 387 -15.12 30.43 -36.92
CA THR A 387 -15.06 30.66 -35.47
C THR A 387 -15.88 29.60 -34.70
N ASP A 388 -17.08 29.25 -35.18
CA ASP A 388 -17.90 28.22 -34.55
C ASP A 388 -17.27 26.83 -34.65
N SER A 389 -16.64 26.50 -35.77
CA SER A 389 -15.88 25.25 -35.92
C SER A 389 -14.71 25.17 -34.92
N ILE A 390 -14.02 26.30 -34.70
CA ILE A 390 -12.94 26.41 -33.69
C ILE A 390 -13.53 26.24 -32.28
N ARG A 391 -14.64 26.90 -31.96
CA ARG A 391 -15.32 26.78 -30.66
C ARG A 391 -15.72 25.33 -30.37
N ILE A 392 -16.31 24.65 -31.34
CA ILE A 392 -16.73 23.24 -31.20
C ILE A 392 -15.51 22.36 -30.93
N LEU A 393 -14.42 22.53 -31.68
CA LEU A 393 -13.22 21.72 -31.50
C LEU A 393 -12.53 21.97 -30.14
N ILE A 394 -12.44 23.24 -29.72
CA ILE A 394 -11.92 23.60 -28.40
C ILE A 394 -12.82 23.03 -27.29
N ALA A 395 -14.15 23.06 -27.46
CA ALA A 395 -15.07 22.45 -26.50
C ALA A 395 -14.89 20.91 -26.41
N GLN A 396 -14.62 20.24 -27.53
CA GLN A 396 -14.28 18.81 -27.54
C GLN A 396 -12.96 18.54 -26.79
N MET A 397 -11.94 19.36 -27.02
CA MET A 397 -10.65 19.25 -26.31
C MET A 397 -10.80 19.52 -24.79
N ASN A 398 -11.64 20.47 -24.40
CA ASN A 398 -11.97 20.72 -23.00
C ASN A 398 -12.75 19.56 -22.37
N THR A 399 -13.65 18.92 -23.12
CA THR A 399 -14.40 17.75 -22.65
C THR A 399 -13.47 16.56 -22.36
N GLU A 400 -12.46 16.35 -23.19
CA GLU A 400 -11.42 15.33 -22.95
C GLU A 400 -10.65 15.62 -21.66
N GLU A 401 -10.23 16.88 -21.45
CA GLU A 401 -9.57 17.29 -20.20
C GLU A 401 -10.48 17.13 -18.98
N ASP A 402 -11.79 17.42 -19.10
CA ASP A 402 -12.76 17.23 -18.01
C ASP A 402 -12.91 15.75 -17.63
N GLN A 403 -12.92 14.84 -18.61
CA GLN A 403 -12.96 13.40 -18.36
C GLN A 403 -11.70 12.92 -17.64
N LEU A 404 -10.52 13.36 -18.09
CA LEU A 404 -9.25 13.04 -17.44
C LEU A 404 -9.18 13.61 -16.02
N LEU A 405 -9.65 14.84 -15.83
CA LEU A 405 -9.71 15.49 -14.53
C LEU A 405 -10.63 14.74 -13.57
N GLN A 406 -11.78 14.26 -14.03
CA GLN A 406 -12.69 13.48 -13.20
C GLN A 406 -12.04 12.17 -12.72
N ILE A 407 -11.40 11.43 -13.63
CA ILE A 407 -10.68 10.19 -13.27
C ILE A 407 -9.57 10.48 -12.23
N ARG A 408 -8.84 11.59 -12.41
CA ARG A 408 -7.76 12.02 -11.50
C ARG A 408 -8.30 12.43 -10.12
N ASN A 409 -9.40 13.19 -10.06
CA ASN A 409 -10.05 13.61 -8.81
C ASN A 409 -10.67 12.42 -8.04
N GLU A 410 -11.27 11.46 -8.75
CA GLU A 410 -11.78 10.23 -8.13
C GLU A 410 -10.64 9.41 -7.52
N PHE A 411 -9.48 9.37 -8.17
CA PHE A 411 -8.28 8.76 -7.62
C PHE A 411 -7.75 9.52 -6.39
N GLU A 412 -7.68 10.85 -6.40
CA GLU A 412 -7.25 11.67 -5.26
C GLU A 412 -8.15 11.48 -4.03
N THR A 413 -9.47 11.57 -4.21
CA THR A 413 -10.45 11.47 -3.12
C THR A 413 -10.49 10.08 -2.52
N TYR A 414 -10.36 9.04 -3.37
CA TYR A 414 -10.21 7.67 -2.92
C TYR A 414 -8.93 7.49 -2.08
N GLN A 415 -7.80 8.05 -2.52
CA GLN A 415 -6.53 7.97 -1.81
C GLN A 415 -6.54 8.77 -0.50
N ALA A 416 -7.14 9.96 -0.48
CA ALA A 416 -7.23 10.83 0.70
C ALA A 416 -8.10 10.19 1.81
N ASN A 417 -9.31 9.74 1.46
CA ASN A 417 -10.20 9.06 2.41
C ASN A 417 -9.60 7.76 2.94
N ARG A 418 -8.87 7.03 2.09
CA ARG A 418 -8.15 5.81 2.47
C ARG A 418 -7.01 6.09 3.45
N ASN A 419 -6.16 7.07 3.16
CA ASN A 419 -5.07 7.50 4.06
C ASN A 419 -5.61 7.97 5.41
N GLN A 420 -6.70 8.74 5.42
CA GLN A 420 -7.33 9.22 6.64
C GLN A 420 -7.88 8.07 7.50
N PHE A 421 -8.51 7.07 6.89
CA PHE A 421 -8.96 5.87 7.61
C PHE A 421 -7.80 5.05 8.18
N VAL A 422 -6.72 4.86 7.41
CA VAL A 422 -5.49 4.18 7.87
C VAL A 422 -4.91 4.90 9.09
N ILE A 423 -4.83 6.23 9.07
CA ILE A 423 -4.33 7.03 10.19
C ILE A 423 -5.19 6.81 11.44
N TYR A 424 -6.52 6.91 11.33
CA TYR A 424 -7.41 6.71 12.48
C TYR A 424 -7.39 5.30 13.04
N LEU A 425 -7.37 4.29 12.17
CA LEU A 425 -7.28 2.90 12.58
C LEU A 425 -5.96 2.64 13.31
N SER A 426 -4.89 3.21 12.81
CA SER A 426 -3.57 3.06 13.39
C SER A 426 -3.44 3.72 14.77
N LEU A 427 -4.03 4.90 14.94
CA LEU A 427 -4.16 5.58 16.23
C LEU A 427 -4.97 4.74 17.21
N ALA A 428 -6.08 4.14 16.77
CA ALA A 428 -6.90 3.27 17.62
C ALA A 428 -6.12 2.02 18.08
N VAL A 429 -5.34 1.39 17.19
CA VAL A 429 -4.48 0.25 17.55
C VAL A 429 -3.38 0.66 18.53
N GLN A 430 -2.77 1.83 18.37
CA GLN A 430 -1.76 2.34 19.32
C GLN A 430 -2.36 2.61 20.70
N VAL A 431 -3.52 3.25 20.77
CA VAL A 431 -4.24 3.48 22.03
C VAL A 431 -4.60 2.15 22.70
N LEU A 432 -5.06 1.16 21.93
CA LEU A 432 -5.36 -0.17 22.44
C LEU A 432 -4.11 -0.88 22.98
N LEU A 433 -2.99 -0.82 22.26
CA LEU A 433 -1.71 -1.38 22.70
C LEU A 433 -1.24 -0.74 24.01
N LEU A 434 -1.26 0.59 24.10
CA LEU A 434 -0.92 1.32 25.31
C LEU A 434 -1.85 0.96 26.48
N TRP A 435 -3.14 0.77 26.22
CA TRP A 435 -4.11 0.35 27.23
C TRP A 435 -3.84 -1.09 27.71
N ILE A 436 -3.52 -2.02 26.81
CA ILE A 436 -3.13 -3.40 27.17
C ILE A 436 -1.84 -3.38 28.01
N ILE A 437 -0.84 -2.58 27.64
CA ILE A 437 0.40 -2.43 28.41
C ILE A 437 0.10 -1.86 29.81
N PHE A 438 -0.74 -0.83 29.90
CA PHE A 438 -1.18 -0.26 31.16
C PHE A 438 -1.85 -1.31 32.06
N LEU A 439 -2.76 -2.12 31.50
CA LEU A 439 -3.40 -3.22 32.24
C LEU A 439 -2.42 -4.30 32.69
N LEU A 440 -1.43 -4.64 31.86
CA LEU A 440 -0.41 -5.64 32.18
C LEU A 440 0.66 -5.13 33.15
N SER A 441 0.74 -3.81 33.35
CA SER A 441 1.63 -3.14 34.31
C SER A 441 1.04 -3.00 35.71
N ARG A 442 -0.28 -3.18 35.85
CA ARG A 442 -0.97 -3.34 37.14
C ARG A 442 -0.93 -4.80 37.58
#